data_AF-A0A8X7WV97-F1
#
_entry.id   AF-A0A8X7WV97-F1
#
_cell.length_a   1.000
_cell.length_b   1.000
_cell.length_c   1.000
_cell.angle_alpha   90.00
_cell.angle_beta   90.00
_cell.angle_gamma   90.00
#
_symmetry.space_group_name_H-M   'P 1'
#
loop_
_entity.id
_entity.type
_entity.pdbx_description
1 polymer ?
#
loop_
_entity_poly.entity_id
_entity_poly.type
_entity_poly.pdbx_seq_one_letter_code
_entity_poly.pdbx_strand_id
1 'polypeptide(L)'
;MGRKTARCGLKTAGNPKKPIISKRIGMPEEMARQRMRPPEDGIQEVDDVAPSFKTEPGPPQIHLEGNRLVLTCLAEGSWPLEFKWILNDTEITTFSPEYKYIIPSLQRSNAGFYQCVVRNRMGALMQKKTEIQVAYMGNFEEMEQRKTVTQGKAAVLNSPVVSCYPRPQVTWFRDGYKIIPSSRM
;
A
#
# COMPACT_ATOMS: atom_id res chain seq x y z
N MET A 1 -24.57 1.07 -34.25
CA MET A 1 -25.54 0.13 -33.61
C MET A 1 -25.25 -1.28 -34.10
N GLY A 2 -24.78 -2.15 -33.20
CA GLY A 2 -24.46 -3.53 -33.54
C GLY A 2 -24.58 -4.40 -32.30
N ARG A 3 -25.82 -4.77 -31.95
CA ARG A 3 -26.10 -5.82 -30.97
C ARG A 3 -26.05 -7.17 -31.69
N LYS A 4 -25.33 -8.14 -31.14
CA LYS A 4 -25.62 -9.57 -31.33
C LYS A 4 -25.35 -10.33 -30.03
N THR A 5 -26.43 -10.61 -29.34
CA THR A 5 -26.53 -11.62 -28.28
C THR A 5 -26.70 -13.00 -28.93
N ALA A 6 -25.99 -13.99 -28.42
CA ALA A 6 -26.28 -15.40 -28.68
C ALA A 6 -26.66 -16.06 -27.35
N ARG A 7 -27.85 -16.65 -27.33
CA ARG A 7 -28.42 -17.42 -26.21
C ARG A 7 -28.63 -18.83 -26.77
N CYS A 8 -28.02 -19.84 -26.18
CA CYS A 8 -28.26 -21.24 -26.56
C CYS A 8 -29.16 -21.88 -25.50
N GLY A 9 -30.31 -22.38 -25.96
CA GLY A 9 -31.36 -22.97 -25.15
C GLY A 9 -31.22 -24.47 -24.96
N LEU A 10 -31.79 -24.90 -23.82
CA LEU A 10 -32.30 -26.20 -23.40
C LEU A 10 -32.06 -27.42 -24.32
N LYS A 11 -31.82 -28.56 -23.66
CA LYS A 11 -32.74 -29.71 -23.76
C LYS A 11 -32.69 -30.57 -22.50
N THR A 12 -33.82 -30.57 -21.82
CA THR A 12 -34.23 -31.54 -20.81
C THR A 12 -34.40 -32.91 -21.46
N ALA A 13 -33.81 -33.95 -20.86
CA ALA A 13 -34.17 -35.33 -21.14
C ALA A 13 -34.73 -35.92 -19.85
N GLY A 14 -36.05 -35.95 -19.77
CA GLY A 14 -36.76 -36.81 -18.84
C GLY A 14 -36.63 -38.26 -19.30
N ASN A 15 -36.53 -39.18 -18.35
CA ASN A 15 -36.99 -40.54 -18.56
C ASN A 15 -37.58 -41.11 -17.26
N PRO A 16 -38.61 -41.97 -17.35
CA PRO A 16 -39.65 -42.11 -16.36
C PRO A 16 -39.28 -43.08 -15.22
N LYS A 17 -39.89 -42.79 -14.07
CA LYS A 17 -39.96 -43.68 -12.91
C LYS A 17 -40.66 -44.99 -13.28
N LYS A 18 -40.06 -46.12 -12.91
CA LYS A 18 -40.78 -47.38 -12.70
C LYS A 18 -40.81 -47.72 -11.21
N PRO A 19 -41.95 -48.18 -10.67
CA PRO A 19 -42.10 -48.48 -9.25
C PRO A 19 -41.49 -49.84 -8.93
N ILE A 20 -40.79 -49.95 -7.80
CA ILE A 20 -40.41 -51.26 -7.24
C ILE A 20 -40.84 -51.31 -5.78
N ILE A 21 -41.50 -52.43 -5.51
CA ILE A 21 -42.35 -52.78 -4.38
C ILE A 21 -41.54 -52.85 -3.07
N SER A 22 -42.05 -52.20 -2.03
CA SER A 22 -41.59 -52.32 -0.65
C SER A 22 -41.83 -53.74 -0.15
N LYS A 23 -40.75 -54.46 0.19
CA LYS A 23 -40.82 -55.68 0.98
C LYS A 23 -40.28 -55.33 2.38
N ARG A 24 -41.22 -55.13 3.30
CA ARG A 24 -40.95 -54.95 4.74
C ARG A 24 -40.48 -56.30 5.29
N ILE A 25 -39.20 -56.42 5.61
CA ILE A 25 -38.66 -57.55 6.38
C ILE A 25 -38.18 -56.95 7.71
N GLY A 26 -38.84 -57.34 8.80
CA GLY A 26 -38.51 -56.90 10.15
C GLY A 26 -37.14 -57.42 10.58
N MET A 27 -36.32 -56.53 11.14
CA MET A 27 -35.09 -56.90 11.86
C MET A 27 -35.45 -57.21 13.32
N PRO A 28 -34.90 -58.27 13.94
CA PRO A 28 -35.15 -58.57 15.34
C PRO A 28 -34.56 -57.51 16.27
N GLU A 29 -35.35 -57.10 17.26
CA GLU A 29 -34.91 -56.28 18.39
C GLU A 29 -33.96 -57.07 19.29
N GLU A 30 -32.63 -56.98 19.11
CA GLU A 30 -31.71 -57.31 20.21
C GLU A 30 -30.25 -56.86 20.05
N MET A 31 -29.97 -55.57 19.80
CA MET A 31 -28.65 -54.97 20.13
C MET A 31 -28.74 -53.49 20.55
N ALA A 32 -29.75 -53.16 21.34
CA ALA A 32 -29.83 -51.87 22.02
C ALA A 32 -28.98 -51.90 23.31
N ARG A 33 -27.65 -51.67 23.20
CA ARG A 33 -26.78 -51.20 24.30
C ARG A 33 -25.34 -50.90 23.84
N GLN A 34 -25.19 -50.08 22.82
CA GLN A 34 -24.02 -49.21 22.73
C GLN A 34 -24.54 -47.79 22.67
N ARG A 35 -24.33 -47.06 23.78
CA ARG A 35 -24.43 -45.61 23.80
C ARG A 35 -23.44 -45.10 22.77
N MET A 36 -23.90 -44.85 21.54
CA MET A 36 -23.18 -44.00 20.61
C MET A 36 -23.03 -42.67 21.32
N ARG A 37 -21.79 -42.36 21.74
CA ARG A 37 -21.44 -40.97 22.04
C ARG A 37 -21.82 -40.17 20.79
N PRO A 38 -22.48 -39.01 20.92
CA PRO A 38 -22.61 -38.12 19.78
C PRO A 38 -21.21 -37.94 19.19
N PRO A 39 -21.05 -37.83 17.85
CA PRO A 39 -19.80 -37.33 17.32
C PRO A 39 -19.58 -36.02 18.05
N GLU A 40 -18.48 -35.91 18.78
CA GLU A 40 -18.05 -34.62 19.30
C GLU A 40 -17.97 -33.74 18.07
N ASP A 41 -18.94 -32.84 17.91
CA ASP A 41 -18.79 -31.67 17.07
C ASP A 41 -17.54 -31.00 17.62
N GLY A 42 -16.39 -31.40 17.06
CA GLY A 42 -15.12 -30.78 17.29
C GLY A 42 -15.26 -29.39 16.74
N ILE A 43 -15.81 -28.49 17.55
CA ILE A 43 -15.59 -27.07 17.42
C ILE A 43 -14.07 -26.97 17.52
N GLN A 44 -13.40 -27.00 16.36
CA GLN A 44 -12.00 -26.67 16.27
C GLN A 44 -11.96 -25.22 16.75
N GLU A 45 -11.58 -25.02 18.01
CA GLU A 45 -11.31 -23.69 18.55
C GLU A 45 -10.31 -23.08 17.58
N VAL A 46 -10.78 -22.14 16.76
CA VAL A 46 -9.91 -21.39 15.88
C VAL A 46 -9.16 -20.47 16.81
N ASP A 47 -7.99 -20.94 17.25
CA ASP A 47 -7.11 -20.18 18.11
C ASP A 47 -6.90 -18.80 17.48
N ASP A 48 -7.20 -17.78 18.27
CA ASP A 48 -7.11 -16.44 17.77
C ASP A 48 -5.67 -15.96 17.66
N VAL A 49 -5.26 -15.64 16.44
CA VAL A 49 -3.91 -15.19 16.14
C VAL A 49 -3.88 -13.66 16.12
N ALA A 50 -3.03 -13.08 16.96
CA ALA A 50 -2.79 -11.63 16.97
C ALA A 50 -2.13 -11.14 15.67
N PRO A 51 -2.31 -9.87 15.28
CA PRO A 51 -1.76 -9.36 14.03
C PRO A 51 -0.22 -9.36 14.03
N SER A 52 0.38 -9.71 12.90
CA SER A 52 1.84 -9.60 12.67
C SER A 52 2.13 -9.11 11.26
N PHE A 53 3.21 -8.35 11.06
CA PHE A 53 3.60 -7.87 9.73
C PHE A 53 4.45 -8.91 9.00
N LYS A 54 4.14 -9.18 7.72
CA LYS A 54 4.93 -10.10 6.90
C LYS A 54 6.28 -9.51 6.48
N THR A 55 6.33 -8.20 6.34
CA THR A 55 7.48 -7.47 5.80
C THR A 55 7.63 -6.13 6.52
N GLU A 56 8.87 -5.81 6.87
CA GLU A 56 9.18 -4.45 7.28
C GLU A 56 9.09 -3.48 6.09
N PRO A 57 8.78 -2.20 6.35
CA PRO A 57 8.84 -1.21 5.28
C PRO A 57 10.26 -1.06 4.73
N GLY A 58 10.33 -0.75 3.43
CA GLY A 58 11.59 -0.51 2.74
C GLY A 58 12.29 0.79 3.16
N PRO A 59 13.47 1.07 2.59
CA PRO A 59 14.19 2.32 2.85
C PRO A 59 13.37 3.55 2.39
N PRO A 60 13.76 4.77 2.82
CA PRO A 60 13.19 6.02 2.32
C PRO A 60 13.12 6.07 0.79
N GLN A 61 12.00 6.55 0.26
CA GLN A 61 11.76 6.62 -1.18
C GLN A 61 11.55 8.05 -1.64
N ILE A 62 12.11 8.39 -2.81
CA ILE A 62 11.89 9.67 -3.48
C ILE A 62 11.05 9.42 -4.73
N HIS A 63 9.92 10.12 -4.84
CA HIS A 63 8.99 10.05 -5.97
C HIS A 63 8.84 11.42 -6.62
N LEU A 64 8.49 11.48 -7.91
CA LEU A 64 8.23 12.76 -8.59
C LEU A 64 6.82 13.27 -8.27
N GLU A 65 6.64 14.60 -8.24
CA GLU A 65 5.29 15.20 -8.27
C GLU A 65 4.48 14.66 -9.45
N GLY A 66 3.20 14.39 -9.21
CA GLY A 66 2.29 13.82 -10.21
C GLY A 66 2.34 12.30 -10.35
N ASN A 67 3.35 11.62 -9.78
CA ASN A 67 3.39 10.15 -9.81
C ASN A 67 2.27 9.55 -8.95
N ARG A 68 1.80 8.37 -9.35
CA ARG A 68 0.91 7.53 -8.54
C ARG A 68 1.71 6.77 -7.49
N LEU A 69 1.34 6.91 -6.22
CA LEU A 69 1.92 6.14 -5.11
C LEU A 69 0.91 5.10 -4.57
N VAL A 70 1.41 3.91 -4.27
CA VAL A 70 0.65 2.85 -3.60
C VAL A 70 1.45 2.33 -2.42
N LEU A 71 0.98 2.63 -1.20
CA LEU A 71 1.51 2.03 0.02
C LEU A 71 0.69 0.78 0.35
N THR A 72 1.37 -0.27 0.83
CA THR A 72 0.74 -1.56 1.11
C THR A 72 1.13 -2.02 2.50
N CYS A 73 0.14 -2.43 3.29
CA CYS A 73 0.32 -2.96 4.64
C CYS A 73 0.11 -4.47 4.64
N LEU A 74 1.19 -5.25 4.61
CA LEU A 74 1.12 -6.70 4.58
C LEU A 74 1.17 -7.27 5.99
N ALA A 75 0.02 -7.74 6.48
CA ALA A 75 -0.12 -8.37 7.79
C ALA A 75 -0.87 -9.71 7.72
N GLU A 76 -0.66 -10.54 8.73
CA GLU A 76 -1.38 -11.79 9.00
C GLU A 76 -2.01 -11.74 10.39
N GLY A 77 -2.99 -12.61 10.64
CA GLY A 77 -3.71 -12.73 11.90
C GLY A 77 -5.13 -13.24 11.67
N SER A 78 -5.87 -13.49 12.76
CA SER A 78 -7.28 -13.85 12.67
C SER A 78 -8.09 -12.73 12.02
N TRP A 79 -8.99 -13.09 11.10
CA TRP A 79 -9.95 -12.17 10.50
C TRP A 79 -11.09 -11.81 11.48
N PRO A 80 -11.73 -10.64 11.36
CA PRO A 80 -11.46 -9.58 10.38
C PRO A 80 -10.23 -8.72 10.76
N LEU A 81 -9.32 -8.55 9.80
CA LEU A 81 -8.23 -7.59 9.91
C LEU A 81 -8.68 -6.23 9.37
N GLU A 82 -8.41 -5.19 10.12
CA GLU A 82 -8.64 -3.81 9.72
C GLU A 82 -7.34 -3.01 9.77
N PHE A 83 -7.22 -2.06 8.86
CA PHE A 83 -6.03 -1.28 8.61
C PHE A 83 -6.37 0.21 8.67
N LYS A 84 -5.43 0.98 9.20
CA LYS A 84 -5.49 2.45 9.27
C LYS A 84 -4.13 3.02 8.90
N TRP A 85 -4.13 4.12 8.16
CA TRP A 85 -2.91 4.83 7.79
C TRP A 85 -2.75 6.12 8.59
N ILE A 86 -1.50 6.40 8.95
CA ILE A 86 -1.05 7.57 9.69
C ILE A 86 0.04 8.25 8.87
N LEU A 87 -0.03 9.58 8.73
CA LEU A 87 0.99 10.44 8.14
C LEU A 87 1.44 11.46 9.18
N ASN A 88 2.75 11.50 9.49
CA ASN A 88 3.33 12.42 10.46
C ASN A 88 2.56 12.42 11.79
N ASP A 89 2.31 11.22 12.33
CA ASP A 89 1.58 10.99 13.58
C ASP A 89 0.10 11.47 13.57
N THR A 90 -0.43 11.82 12.39
CA THR A 90 -1.84 12.19 12.17
C THR A 90 -2.58 11.10 11.41
N GLU A 91 -3.75 10.71 11.88
CA GLU A 91 -4.59 9.70 11.22
C GLU A 91 -5.16 10.26 9.90
N ILE A 92 -4.92 9.57 8.78
CA ILE A 92 -5.39 10.00 7.45
C ILE A 92 -6.51 9.09 6.90
N THR A 93 -6.70 7.91 7.49
CA THR A 93 -7.84 7.04 7.22
C THR A 93 -8.46 6.56 8.53
N THR A 94 -9.67 6.02 8.47
CA THR A 94 -10.24 5.22 9.54
C THR A 94 -9.86 3.74 9.38
N PHE A 95 -10.13 2.91 10.38
CA PHE A 95 -9.97 1.46 10.26
C PHE A 95 -10.93 0.90 9.21
N SER A 96 -10.39 0.11 8.28
CA SER A 96 -11.16 -0.58 7.25
C SER A 96 -10.43 -1.84 6.77
N PRO A 97 -11.07 -2.77 6.04
CA PRO A 97 -10.39 -3.93 5.46
C PRO A 97 -9.38 -3.59 4.34
N GLU A 98 -9.28 -2.32 3.92
CA GLU A 98 -8.40 -1.88 2.83
C GLU A 98 -6.96 -1.72 3.34
N TYR A 99 -6.09 -2.65 2.94
CA TYR A 99 -4.69 -2.69 3.33
C TYR A 99 -3.79 -1.80 2.45
N LYS A 100 -4.34 -1.16 1.41
CA LYS A 100 -3.61 -0.24 0.52
C LYS A 100 -4.01 1.22 0.75
N TYR A 101 -3.03 2.10 0.70
CA TYR A 101 -3.27 3.54 0.60
C TYR A 101 -2.76 4.05 -0.74
N ILE A 102 -3.65 4.68 -1.51
CA ILE A 102 -3.40 5.06 -2.89
C ILE A 102 -3.47 6.58 -3.00
N ILE A 103 -2.38 7.18 -3.50
CA ILE A 103 -2.34 8.59 -3.89
C ILE A 103 -2.27 8.61 -5.42
N PRO A 104 -3.35 9.00 -6.13
CA PRO A 104 -3.37 8.95 -7.59
C PRO A 104 -2.34 9.86 -8.25
N SER A 105 -2.07 11.01 -7.64
CA SER A 105 -1.15 12.04 -8.12
C SER A 105 -0.50 12.71 -6.92
N LEU A 106 0.81 12.46 -6.72
CA LEU A 106 1.58 12.97 -5.59
C LEU A 106 1.74 14.49 -5.63
N GLN A 107 1.55 15.12 -4.48
CA GLN A 107 1.85 16.53 -4.21
C GLN A 107 2.92 16.66 -3.13
N ARG A 108 3.59 17.82 -3.04
CA ARG A 108 4.61 18.10 -2.00
C ARG A 108 4.10 17.85 -0.58
N SER A 109 2.82 18.13 -0.33
CA SER A 109 2.15 17.92 0.96
C SER A 109 1.99 16.44 1.34
N ASN A 110 2.19 15.51 0.40
CA ASN A 110 2.20 14.08 0.67
C ASN A 110 3.57 13.57 1.13
N ALA A 111 4.60 14.43 1.17
CA ALA A 111 5.88 14.04 1.76
C ALA A 111 5.75 13.89 3.29
N GLY A 112 6.36 12.86 3.85
CA GLY A 112 6.37 12.62 5.29
C GLY A 112 6.59 11.16 5.68
N PHE A 113 6.36 10.88 6.96
CA PHE A 113 6.48 9.55 7.54
C PHE A 113 5.14 8.85 7.58
N TYR A 114 5.02 7.76 6.83
CA TYR A 114 3.83 6.92 6.78
C TYR A 114 3.97 5.72 7.71
N GLN A 115 2.88 5.38 8.39
CA GLN A 115 2.74 4.16 9.18
C GLN A 115 1.36 3.53 8.97
N CYS A 116 1.34 2.21 8.91
CA CYS A 116 0.11 1.44 8.99
C CYS A 116 -0.11 0.93 10.41
N VAL A 117 -1.36 0.94 10.87
CA VAL A 117 -1.82 0.21 12.04
C VAL A 117 -2.77 -0.88 11.57
N VAL A 118 -2.50 -2.13 11.97
CA VAL A 118 -3.37 -3.27 11.74
C VAL A 118 -4.01 -3.71 13.06
N ARG A 119 -5.28 -4.11 13.04
CA ARG A 119 -5.96 -4.65 14.23
C ARG A 119 -6.89 -5.82 13.91
N ASN A 120 -7.12 -6.66 14.91
CA ASN A 120 -8.22 -7.62 14.97
C ASN A 120 -8.71 -7.75 16.43
N ARG A 121 -9.54 -8.76 16.73
CA ARG A 121 -10.07 -8.99 18.09
C ARG A 121 -9.02 -9.26 19.17
N MET A 122 -7.81 -9.68 18.80
CA MET A 122 -6.72 -9.95 19.74
C MET A 122 -5.88 -8.72 20.07
N GLY A 123 -5.93 -7.67 19.24
CA GLY A 123 -5.18 -6.45 19.50
C GLY A 123 -4.87 -5.67 18.24
N ALA A 124 -3.95 -4.71 18.39
CA ALA A 124 -3.48 -3.84 17.32
C ALA A 124 -1.95 -3.76 17.32
N LEU A 125 -1.37 -3.62 16.13
CA LEU A 125 0.06 -3.50 15.92
C LEU A 125 0.34 -2.35 14.95
N MET A 126 1.36 -1.55 15.24
CA MET A 126 1.78 -0.40 14.43
C MET A 126 3.09 -0.71 13.70
N GLN A 127 3.14 -0.43 12.41
CA GLN A 127 4.31 -0.65 11.57
C GLN A 127 5.40 0.40 11.87
N LYS A 128 6.67 0.07 11.58
CA LYS A 128 7.76 1.05 11.53
C LYS A 128 7.44 2.16 10.52
N LYS A 129 7.97 3.37 10.77
CA LYS A 129 7.83 4.54 9.89
C LYS A 129 8.53 4.27 8.54
N THR A 130 7.85 4.61 7.45
CA THR A 130 8.42 4.69 6.09
C THR A 130 8.46 6.14 5.66
N GLU A 131 9.62 6.64 5.25
CA GLU A 131 9.73 7.99 4.73
C GLU A 131 9.42 8.03 3.24
N ILE A 132 8.45 8.86 2.87
CA ILE A 132 8.13 9.18 1.48
C ILE A 132 8.50 10.64 1.25
N GLN A 133 9.34 10.87 0.24
CA GLN A 133 9.75 12.19 -0.17
C GLN A 133 9.25 12.45 -1.58
N VAL A 134 8.91 13.71 -1.85
CA VAL A 134 8.42 14.13 -3.16
C VAL A 134 9.43 15.11 -3.75
N ALA A 135 10.01 14.75 -4.88
CA ALA A 135 10.98 15.57 -5.59
C ALA A 135 10.27 16.65 -6.41
N TYR A 136 10.77 17.87 -6.30
CA TYR A 136 10.25 19.04 -7.00
C TYR A 136 11.37 20.06 -7.22
N MET A 137 11.17 20.92 -8.23
CA MET A 137 12.01 22.08 -8.47
C MET A 137 11.10 23.27 -8.76
N GLY A 138 11.25 24.32 -7.98
CA GLY A 138 10.60 25.60 -8.19
C GLY A 138 11.31 26.42 -9.27
N ASN A 139 10.77 27.61 -9.50
CA ASN A 139 11.42 28.59 -10.36
C ASN A 139 12.55 29.29 -9.60
N PHE A 140 13.52 29.80 -10.35
CA PHE A 140 14.48 30.74 -9.80
C PHE A 140 13.75 32.02 -9.39
N GLU A 141 14.07 32.52 -8.20
CA GLU A 141 13.68 33.88 -7.86
C GLU A 141 14.40 34.85 -8.81
N GLU A 142 13.64 35.75 -9.43
CA GLU A 142 14.15 36.71 -10.40
C GLU A 142 15.07 37.70 -9.67
N MET A 143 16.38 37.49 -9.78
CA MET A 143 17.38 38.25 -9.03
C MET A 143 18.50 38.70 -9.97
N GLU A 144 18.60 40.01 -10.20
CA GLU A 144 19.78 40.62 -10.83
C GLU A 144 20.94 40.60 -9.83
N GLN A 145 21.79 39.57 -9.92
CA GLN A 145 23.00 39.51 -9.11
C GLN A 145 24.14 40.28 -9.79
N ARG A 146 24.20 41.60 -9.56
CA ARG A 146 25.41 42.37 -9.85
C ARG A 146 26.33 42.33 -8.63
N LYS A 147 27.56 41.82 -8.80
CA LYS A 147 28.59 41.85 -7.76
C LYS A 147 29.86 42.51 -8.31
N THR A 148 30.28 43.58 -7.65
CA THR A 148 31.58 44.23 -7.89
C THR A 148 32.54 43.83 -6.78
N VAL A 149 33.78 43.49 -7.14
CA VAL A 149 34.83 43.13 -6.18
C VAL A 149 36.09 43.92 -6.46
N THR A 150 36.84 44.25 -5.41
CA THR A 150 38.16 44.85 -5.54
C THR A 150 39.14 43.86 -6.15
N GLN A 151 40.02 44.33 -7.02
CA GLN A 151 41.07 43.51 -7.62
C GLN A 151 41.90 42.78 -6.54
N GLY A 152 42.19 41.50 -6.79
CA GLY A 152 42.93 40.64 -5.85
C GLY A 152 42.10 40.10 -4.68
N LYS A 153 40.82 40.46 -4.55
CA LYS A 153 39.90 39.85 -3.58
C LYS A 153 39.05 38.75 -4.24
N ALA A 154 38.70 37.74 -3.45
CA ALA A 154 37.87 36.64 -3.92
C ALA A 154 36.44 37.11 -4.24
N ALA A 155 35.92 36.70 -5.40
CA ALA A 155 34.52 36.87 -5.76
C ALA A 155 33.73 35.63 -5.37
N VAL A 156 32.74 35.79 -4.48
CA VAL A 156 31.81 34.71 -4.11
C VAL A 156 30.48 34.97 -4.80
N LEU A 157 30.12 34.15 -5.77
CA LEU A 157 28.79 34.20 -6.40
C LEU A 157 27.90 33.17 -5.72
N ASN A 158 26.78 33.63 -5.18
CA ASN A 158 25.82 32.73 -4.54
C ASN A 158 24.86 32.22 -5.61
N SER A 159 24.59 30.92 -5.65
CA SER A 159 23.53 30.42 -6.53
C SER A 159 22.20 31.07 -6.13
N PRO A 160 21.34 31.48 -7.09
CA PRO A 160 20.01 31.96 -6.77
C PRO A 160 19.26 30.92 -5.94
N VAL A 161 18.43 31.40 -5.01
CA VAL A 161 17.61 30.53 -4.17
C VAL A 161 16.53 29.93 -5.04
N VAL A 162 16.41 28.60 -5.01
CA VAL A 162 15.36 27.84 -5.67
C VAL A 162 14.77 26.85 -4.68
N SER A 163 13.46 26.89 -4.48
CA SER A 163 12.76 25.92 -3.65
C SER A 163 12.79 24.57 -4.36
N CYS A 164 13.53 23.60 -3.84
CA CYS A 164 13.69 22.31 -4.49
C CYS A 164 14.02 21.20 -3.49
N TYR A 165 13.67 19.98 -3.89
CA TYR A 165 14.05 18.76 -3.21
C TYR A 165 14.28 17.65 -4.25
N PRO A 166 15.38 16.89 -4.18
CA PRO A 166 16.57 17.11 -3.34
C PRO A 166 17.36 18.35 -3.79
N ARG A 167 18.48 18.65 -3.13
CA ARG A 167 19.36 19.75 -3.56
C ARG A 167 19.85 19.51 -5.00
N PRO A 168 19.84 20.55 -5.85
CA PRO A 168 20.18 20.41 -7.25
C PRO A 168 21.69 20.38 -7.42
N GLN A 169 22.14 19.83 -8.53
CA GLN A 169 23.51 20.01 -8.98
C GLN A 169 23.64 21.36 -9.69
N VAL A 170 24.58 22.19 -9.24
CA VAL A 170 24.83 23.52 -9.81
C VAL A 170 26.03 23.47 -10.73
N THR A 171 25.87 24.00 -11.95
CA THR A 171 26.98 24.20 -12.89
C THR A 171 27.06 25.67 -13.27
N TRP A 172 28.25 26.26 -13.12
CA TRP A 172 28.48 27.67 -13.45
C TRP A 172 28.88 27.85 -14.90
N PHE A 173 28.38 28.92 -15.52
CA PHE A 173 28.71 29.33 -16.88
C PHE A 173 29.12 30.80 -16.92
N ARG A 174 30.03 31.15 -17.83
CA ARG A 174 30.37 32.53 -18.18
C ARG A 174 30.45 32.65 -19.70
N ASP A 175 29.70 33.59 -20.26
CA ASP A 175 29.63 33.83 -21.71
C ASP A 175 29.32 32.55 -22.53
N GLY A 176 28.49 31.67 -21.97
CA GLY A 176 28.14 30.37 -22.56
C GLY A 176 29.12 29.23 -22.28
N TYR A 177 30.27 29.49 -21.68
CA TYR A 177 31.28 28.47 -21.37
C TYR A 177 31.17 27.96 -19.94
N LYS A 178 31.20 26.63 -19.77
CA LYS A 178 31.20 25.98 -18.45
C LYS A 178 32.47 26.36 -17.68
N ILE A 179 32.30 26.85 -16.46
CA ILE A 179 33.40 27.10 -15.53
C ILE A 179 33.74 25.78 -14.85
N ILE A 180 34.96 25.29 -15.09
CA ILE A 180 35.50 24.08 -14.45
C ILE A 180 36.32 24.52 -13.22
N PRO A 181 36.15 23.89 -12.05
CA PRO A 181 36.97 24.19 -10.88
C PRO A 181 38.46 24.11 -11.20
N SER A 182 39.23 25.13 -10.81
CA SER A 182 40.68 25.15 -10.99
C SER A 182 41.36 25.83 -9.80
N SER A 183 42.58 25.40 -9.49
CA SER A 183 43.40 25.91 -8.38
C SER A 183 44.25 27.12 -8.79
N ARG A 184 43.85 27.87 -9.83
CA ARG A 184 44.58 29.08 -10.23
C ARG A 184 44.40 30.16 -9.15
N MET A 185 45.40 30.25 -8.29
CA MET A 185 45.71 31.40 -7.42
C MET A 185 46.14 32.60 -8.25
#